data_AF-G1T980-F1
#
_entry.id   AF-G1T980-F1
#
_cell.length_a   1.000
_cell.length_b   1.000
_cell.length_c   1.000
_cell.angle_alpha   90.00
_cell.angle_beta   90.00
_cell.angle_gamma   90.00
#
_symmetry.space_group_name_H-M   'P 1'
#
loop_
_entity.id
_entity.type
_entity.pdbx_description
1 polymer ?
#
loop_
_entity_poly.entity_id
_entity_poly.type
_entity_poly.pdbx_seq_one_letter_code
_entity_poly.pdbx_strand_id
1 'polypeptide(L)'
;MAAALARLGLRAVKEVRVQFCPFEQNVESTRTFLQAVSSEKVRSTNLNCSVVVDVRHDGSEPCVDVLFGDGHRLIMRGAHLTAQEMLTAFASHIQARGAAGVGGDKPGAESGR
;
A
#
# COMPACT_ATOMS: atom_id res chain seq x y z
N MET A 1 2.89 -15.07 -5.21
CA MET A 1 3.19 -13.73 -4.66
C MET A 1 2.45 -13.38 -3.36
N ALA A 2 1.13 -13.58 -3.24
CA ALA A 2 0.39 -13.26 -2.00
C ALA A 2 0.98 -13.90 -0.71
N ALA A 3 1.53 -15.10 -0.81
CA ALA A 3 2.21 -15.75 0.31
C ALA A 3 3.47 -15.00 0.81
N ALA A 4 4.17 -14.29 -0.07
CA ALA A 4 5.35 -13.50 0.31
C ALA A 4 4.93 -12.23 1.08
N LEU A 5 3.86 -11.56 0.65
CA LEU A 5 3.28 -10.43 1.38
C LEU A 5 2.70 -10.85 2.74
N ALA A 6 2.06 -12.02 2.80
CA ALA A 6 1.54 -12.55 4.06
C ALA A 6 2.67 -12.85 5.07
N ARG A 7 3.85 -13.28 4.58
CA ARG A 7 5.04 -13.47 5.42
C ARG A 7 5.65 -12.17 5.92
N LEU A 8 5.58 -11.11 5.11
CA LEU A 8 6.03 -9.76 5.47
C LEU A 8 5.13 -9.09 6.50
N GLY A 9 3.82 -9.23 6.31
CA GLY A 9 2.79 -8.60 7.15
C GLY A 9 2.60 -7.12 6.86
N LEU A 10 1.36 -6.65 6.97
CA LEU A 10 0.98 -5.25 6.75
C LEU A 10 1.07 -4.37 8.01
N ARG A 11 1.92 -4.73 8.99
CA ARG A 11 1.91 -4.09 10.32
C ARG A 11 2.23 -2.59 10.27
N ALA A 12 3.11 -2.16 9.35
CA ALA A 12 3.48 -0.75 9.17
C ALA A 12 2.48 0.05 8.33
N VAL A 13 1.51 -0.60 7.70
CA VAL A 13 0.56 0.04 6.77
C VAL A 13 -0.73 0.40 7.50
N LYS A 14 -1.18 1.64 7.31
CA LYS A 14 -2.43 2.17 7.86
C LYS A 14 -3.58 2.06 6.87
N GLU A 15 -3.34 2.47 5.62
CA GLU A 15 -4.35 2.46 4.58
C GLU A 15 -3.73 2.16 3.21
N VAL A 16 -4.44 1.38 2.39
CA VAL A 16 -4.13 1.14 0.98
C VAL A 16 -5.34 1.56 0.15
N ARG A 17 -5.19 2.60 -0.66
CA ARG A 17 -6.22 3.08 -1.57
C ARG A 17 -5.83 2.74 -3.00
N VAL A 18 -6.68 1.97 -3.67
CA VAL A 18 -6.48 1.56 -5.06
C VAL A 18 -7.54 2.23 -5.92
N GLN A 19 -7.10 3.09 -6.83
CA GLN A 19 -7.95 3.77 -7.79
C GLN A 19 -7.71 3.19 -9.19
N PHE A 20 -8.77 2.80 -9.89
CA PHE A 20 -8.65 2.35 -11.28
C PHE A 20 -9.95 2.51 -12.07
N CYS A 21 -9.82 2.55 -13.40
CA CYS A 21 -10.92 2.59 -14.36
C CYS A 21 -11.11 1.22 -15.03
N PRO A 22 -12.18 0.44 -14.73
CA PRO A 22 -12.32 -0.93 -15.22
C PRO A 22 -12.36 -1.09 -16.75
N PHE A 23 -12.71 -0.02 -17.46
CA PHE A 23 -12.88 0.00 -18.91
C PHE A 23 -11.56 0.24 -19.65
N GLU A 24 -10.52 0.68 -18.95
CA GLU A 24 -9.21 0.92 -19.54
C GLU A 24 -8.38 -0.37 -19.59
N GLN A 25 -7.59 -0.55 -20.65
CA GLN A 25 -6.83 -1.79 -20.87
C GLN A 25 -5.57 -1.91 -19.99
N ASN A 26 -5.11 -0.81 -19.39
CA ASN A 26 -3.90 -0.73 -18.57
C ASN A 26 -4.14 -0.98 -17.06
N VAL A 27 -5.30 -1.51 -16.66
CA VAL A 27 -5.64 -1.71 -15.23
C VAL A 27 -5.35 -3.12 -14.71
N GLU A 28 -4.91 -4.05 -15.57
CA GLU A 28 -4.64 -5.44 -15.22
C GLU A 28 -3.63 -5.55 -14.07
N SER A 29 -2.51 -4.81 -14.15
CA SER A 29 -1.48 -4.78 -13.11
C SER A 29 -2.03 -4.33 -11.76
N THR A 30 -2.84 -3.28 -11.76
CA THR A 30 -3.41 -2.68 -10.54
C THR A 30 -4.45 -3.60 -9.91
N ARG A 31 -5.26 -4.26 -10.74
CA ARG A 31 -6.24 -5.26 -10.28
C ARG A 31 -5.56 -6.51 -9.70
N THR A 32 -4.45 -6.94 -10.31
CA THR A 32 -3.63 -8.05 -9.81
C THR A 32 -2.99 -7.71 -8.47
N PHE A 33 -2.48 -6.47 -8.32
CA PHE A 33 -1.98 -5.96 -7.04
C PHE A 33 -3.08 -5.96 -5.97
N LEU A 34 -4.26 -5.43 -6.29
CA LEU A 34 -5.41 -5.41 -5.38
C LEU A 34 -5.81 -6.82 -4.93
N GLN A 35 -5.81 -7.80 -5.83
CA GLN A 35 -6.11 -9.20 -5.50
C GLN A 35 -5.08 -9.78 -4.52
N ALA A 36 -3.79 -9.47 -4.70
CA ALA A 36 -2.75 -9.93 -3.80
C ALA A 36 -2.86 -9.32 -2.40
N VAL A 37 -3.13 -8.01 -2.29
CA VAL A 37 -3.28 -7.28 -1.02
C VAL A 37 -4.59 -7.64 -0.31
N SER A 38 -5.67 -7.87 -1.07
CA SER A 38 -6.97 -8.25 -0.52
C SER A 38 -7.09 -9.72 -0.15
N SER A 39 -6.04 -10.52 -0.38
CA SER A 39 -6.03 -11.92 0.03
C SER A 39 -6.18 -12.03 1.55
N GLU A 40 -7.00 -12.98 2.00
CA GLU A 40 -7.26 -13.23 3.42
C GLU A 40 -5.98 -13.41 4.23
N LYS A 41 -4.98 -14.09 3.65
CA LYS A 41 -3.66 -14.30 4.28
C LYS A 41 -2.91 -13.01 4.56
N VAL A 42 -3.12 -11.97 3.75
CA VAL A 42 -2.47 -10.67 3.90
C VAL A 42 -3.29 -9.79 4.84
N ARG A 43 -4.61 -9.76 4.66
CA ARG A 43 -5.54 -9.01 5.54
C ARG A 43 -5.50 -9.48 6.99
N SER A 44 -5.31 -10.78 7.24
CA SER A 44 -5.21 -11.33 8.60
C SER A 44 -3.94 -10.89 9.35
N THR A 45 -2.92 -10.39 8.65
CA THR A 45 -1.69 -9.89 9.30
C THR A 45 -1.88 -8.54 10.00
N ASN A 46 -2.84 -7.73 9.54
CA ASN A 46 -3.18 -6.45 10.15
C ASN A 46 -4.64 -6.09 9.87
N LEU A 47 -5.52 -6.39 10.83
CA LEU A 47 -6.95 -6.06 10.75
C LEU A 47 -7.23 -4.54 10.81
N ASN A 48 -6.28 -3.74 11.28
CA ASN A 48 -6.40 -2.28 11.33
C ASN A 48 -6.04 -1.61 9.99
N CYS A 49 -5.44 -2.36 9.04
CA CYS A 49 -5.12 -1.83 7.73
C CYS A 49 -6.40 -1.71 6.89
N SER A 50 -6.79 -0.47 6.58
CA SER A 50 -7.92 -0.22 5.68
C SER A 50 -7.51 -0.45 4.23
N VAL A 51 -8.30 -1.20 3.46
CA VAL A 51 -8.09 -1.37 2.02
C VAL A 51 -9.31 -0.78 1.31
N VAL A 52 -9.12 0.36 0.66
CA VAL A 52 -10.15 1.14 -0.02
C VAL A 52 -9.99 0.99 -1.52
N VAL A 53 -11.08 0.71 -2.22
CA VAL A 53 -11.11 0.59 -3.67
C VAL A 53 -11.99 1.69 -4.25
N ASP A 54 -11.41 2.54 -5.08
CA ASP A 54 -12.07 3.69 -5.71
C ASP A 54 -12.17 3.41 -7.22
N VAL A 55 -13.34 2.92 -7.64
CA VAL A 55 -13.60 2.57 -9.04
C VAL A 55 -14.14 3.81 -9.75
N ARG A 56 -13.44 4.27 -10.79
CA ARG A 56 -13.82 5.48 -11.57
C ARG A 56 -14.10 5.17 -13.03
N HIS A 57 -14.69 6.12 -13.74
CA HIS A 57 -14.88 6.06 -15.19
C HIS A 57 -14.39 7.33 -15.92
N ASP A 58 -13.58 8.15 -15.27
CA ASP A 58 -13.17 9.47 -15.81
C ASP A 58 -11.97 9.39 -16.78
N GLY A 59 -11.61 8.19 -17.25
CA GLY A 59 -10.39 7.95 -18.05
C GLY A 59 -9.09 8.19 -17.26
N SER A 60 -9.15 8.26 -15.93
CA SER A 60 -8.00 8.50 -15.07
C SER A 60 -7.06 7.30 -15.01
N GLU A 61 -5.75 7.57 -15.00
CA GLU A 61 -4.73 6.52 -14.86
C GLU A 61 -4.89 5.74 -13.55
N PRO A 62 -4.65 4.42 -13.56
CA PRO A 62 -4.72 3.62 -12.34
C PRO A 62 -3.60 4.02 -11.38
N CYS A 63 -3.95 4.22 -10.11
CA CYS A 63 -3.03 4.67 -9.08
C CYS A 63 -3.25 3.89 -7.78
N VAL A 64 -2.16 3.48 -7.15
CA VAL A 64 -2.15 2.88 -5.83
C VAL A 64 -1.49 3.84 -4.87
N ASP A 65 -2.19 4.14 -3.80
CA ASP A 65 -1.75 5.00 -2.71
C ASP A 65 -1.68 4.19 -1.42
N VAL A 66 -0.53 4.21 -0.76
CA VAL A 66 -0.28 3.49 0.48
C VAL A 66 0.12 4.50 1.54
N LEU A 67 -0.67 4.59 2.60
CA LEU A 67 -0.39 5.36 3.79
C LEU A 67 0.20 4.45 4.87
N PHE A 68 1.40 4.79 5.35
CA PHE A 68 2.04 4.09 6.45
C PHE A 68 1.67 4.73 7.80
N GLY A 69 1.83 3.98 8.89
CA GLY A 69 1.55 4.44 10.26
C GLY A 69 2.41 5.63 10.70
N ASP A 70 3.62 5.73 10.15
CA ASP A 70 4.57 6.83 10.33
C ASP A 70 4.22 8.11 9.55
N GLY A 71 3.11 8.12 8.80
CA GLY A 71 2.65 9.28 8.03
C GLY A 71 3.28 9.41 6.65
N HIS A 72 4.24 8.55 6.29
CA HIS A 72 4.74 8.51 4.92
C HIS A 72 3.71 7.90 3.97
N ARG A 73 3.80 8.33 2.71
CA ARG A 73 2.91 7.92 1.62
C ARG A 73 3.72 7.39 0.45
N LEU A 74 3.34 6.22 -0.06
CA LEU A 74 3.88 5.64 -1.28
C LEU A 74 2.80 5.69 -2.36
N ILE A 75 3.11 6.36 -3.47
CA ILE A 75 2.22 6.48 -4.62
C ILE A 75 2.84 5.73 -5.79
N MET A 76 2.13 4.75 -6.32
CA MET A 76 2.54 3.94 -7.47
C MET A 76 1.52 4.14 -8.60
N ARG A 77 1.97 4.67 -9.74
CA ARG A 77 1.13 4.84 -10.93
C ARG A 77 1.18 3.57 -11.77
N GLY A 78 0.06 2.86 -11.85
CA GLY A 78 -0.04 1.54 -12.46
C GLY A 78 -0.08 1.53 -13.99
N ALA A 79 -0.11 2.69 -14.65
CA ALA A 79 -0.26 2.78 -16.12
C ALA A 79 0.87 2.10 -16.88
N HIS A 80 2.09 2.11 -16.33
CA HIS A 80 3.29 1.53 -16.95
C HIS A 80 4.07 0.61 -15.99
N LEU A 81 3.46 0.19 -14.90
CA LEU A 81 4.08 -0.73 -13.95
C LEU A 81 3.43 -2.10 -14.06
N THR A 82 4.27 -3.13 -14.03
CA THR A 82 3.81 -4.51 -13.90
C THR A 82 3.37 -4.78 -12.46
N ALA A 83 2.46 -5.74 -12.26
CA ALA A 83 2.06 -6.17 -10.93
C ALA A 83 3.26 -6.60 -10.07
N GLN A 84 4.27 -7.23 -10.68
CA GLN A 84 5.48 -7.68 -9.99
C GLN A 84 6.32 -6.50 -9.47
N GLU A 85 6.48 -5.44 -10.25
CA GLU A 85 7.21 -4.25 -9.83
C GLU A 85 6.49 -3.55 -8.67
N MET A 86 5.17 -3.40 -8.77
CA MET A 86 4.34 -2.81 -7.71
C MET A 86 4.45 -3.61 -6.40
N LEU A 87 4.37 -4.94 -6.48
CA LEU A 87 4.48 -5.82 -5.30
C LEU A 87 5.89 -5.82 -4.70
N THR A 88 6.93 -5.80 -5.53
CA THR A 88 8.34 -5.76 -5.08
C THR A 88 8.66 -4.43 -4.41
N ALA A 89 8.24 -3.30 -5.00
CA ALA A 89 8.39 -1.98 -4.41
C ALA A 89 7.65 -1.88 -3.08
N PHE A 90 6.39 -2.33 -3.04
CA PHE A 90 5.59 -2.37 -1.82
C PHE A 90 6.24 -3.21 -0.72
N ALA A 91 6.72 -4.41 -1.04
CA ALA A 91 7.43 -5.27 -0.09
C ALA A 91 8.71 -4.61 0.44
N SER A 92 9.49 -3.96 -0.42
CA SER A 92 10.73 -3.27 -0.04
C SER A 92 10.45 -2.12 0.93
N HIS A 93 9.39 -1.35 0.70
CA HIS A 93 8.96 -0.27 1.61
C HIS A 93 8.46 -0.81 2.95
N ILE A 94 7.73 -1.93 2.95
CA ILE A 94 7.31 -2.60 4.20
C ILE A 94 8.55 -3.06 4.99
N GLN A 95 9.54 -3.67 4.34
CA GLN A 95 10.78 -4.12 5.01
C GLN A 95 11.57 -2.96 5.59
N ALA A 96 11.76 -1.90 4.80
CA ALA A 96 12.48 -0.71 5.25
C ALA A 96 11.85 -0.11 6.51
N ARG A 97 10.51 -0.06 6.58
CA ARG A 97 9.77 0.50 7.72
C ARG A 97 9.58 -0.49 8.87
N GLY A 98 9.48 -1.78 8.58
CA GLY A 98 9.48 -2.84 9.58
C GLY A 98 10.79 -2.91 10.37
N ALA A 99 11.92 -2.62 9.72
CA ALA A 99 13.22 -2.48 10.38
C ALA A 99 13.38 -1.12 11.09
N ALA A 100 12.81 -0.04 10.55
CA ALA A 100 12.92 1.31 11.12
C ALA A 100 12.03 1.56 12.36
N GLY A 101 11.10 0.65 12.69
CA GLY A 101 10.16 0.77 13.82
C GLY A 101 10.76 0.73 15.23
N VAL A 102 12.08 0.86 15.40
CA VAL A 102 12.76 0.95 16.71
C VAL A 102 13.27 2.37 17.02
N GLY A 103 13.20 3.32 16.08
CA GLY A 103 13.78 4.66 16.26
C GLY A 103 12.80 5.79 15.92
N GLY A 104 11.84 6.05 16.81
CA GLY A 104 10.90 7.15 16.65
C GLY A 104 10.39 7.64 18.01
N ASP A 105 11.34 7.87 18.92
CA ASP A 105 11.11 8.61 20.16
C ASP A 105 10.51 9.98 19.82
N LYS A 106 9.46 10.32 20.56
CA LYS A 106 8.77 11.60 20.49
C LYS A 106 9.38 12.49 21.59
N PRO A 107 10.10 13.58 21.27
CA PRO A 107 10.21 14.67 22.21
C PRO A 107 9.01 15.58 21.98
N GLY A 108 8.13 15.65 22.98
CA GLY A 108 7.24 16.79 23.12
C GLY A 108 8.08 18.07 23.19
N ALA A 109 7.77 19.04 22.35
CA ALA A 109 8.21 20.41 22.53
C ALA A 109 7.01 21.22 23.02
N GLU A 110 6.81 21.12 24.33
CA GLU A 110 6.17 22.13 25.16
C GLU A 110 7.13 23.33 25.24
N SER A 111 6.74 24.48 24.70
CA SER A 111 7.23 25.83 25.00
C SER A 111 6.49 26.82 24.08
N GLY A 112 5.88 27.92 24.51
CA GLY A 112 5.83 28.55 25.82
C GLY A 112 5.30 29.99 25.68
N ARG A 113 4.83 30.52 26.82
CA ARG A 113 4.41 31.89 27.16
C ARG A 113 3.08 32.41 26.63
#